data_AF-A0A8T4PFH8-F1
#
_entry.id   AF-A0A8T4PFH8-F1
#
_cell.length_a   1.000
_cell.length_b   1.000
_cell.length_c   1.000
_cell.angle_alpha   90.00
_cell.angle_beta   90.00
_cell.angle_gamma   90.00
#
_symmetry.space_group_name_H-M   'P 1'
#
loop_
_entity.id
_entity.type
_entity.pdbx_description
1 polymer ?
#
loop_
_entity_poly.entity_id
_entity_poly.type
_entity_poly.pdbx_seq_one_letter_code
_entity_poly.pdbx_strand_id
1 'polypeptide(L)'
;MVKKGQSISINTIIVAAIALAVLVVLFMIFTGRFKIFSEGIKESSLNCDKACKAVGYLEGSKQGSCFGNDVEAPGKFEGFSEGDKCCCKPSPR
;
A
#
# COMPACT_ATOMS: atom_id res chain seq x y z
N MET A 1 -44.30 4.13 -40.94
CA MET A 1 -43.25 3.09 -40.96
C MET A 1 -41.95 3.74 -40.54
N VAL A 2 -41.46 3.49 -39.32
CA VAL A 2 -40.22 4.12 -38.83
C VAL A 2 -39.17 3.02 -38.66
N LYS A 3 -38.43 2.73 -39.73
CA LYS A 3 -37.16 2.01 -39.63
C LYS A 3 -36.05 3.04 -39.46
N LYS A 4 -35.87 3.55 -38.24
CA LYS A 4 -34.64 4.25 -37.85
C LYS A 4 -33.64 3.22 -37.32
N GLY A 5 -33.12 2.39 -38.22
CA GLY A 5 -31.85 1.74 -37.95
C GLY A 5 -30.80 2.85 -37.94
N GLN A 6 -30.38 3.30 -36.76
CA GLN A 6 -29.14 4.07 -36.64
C GLN A 6 -28.04 3.13 -37.12
N SER A 7 -27.62 3.29 -38.37
CA SER A 7 -26.39 2.71 -38.86
C SER A 7 -25.26 3.41 -38.11
N ILE A 8 -24.91 2.90 -36.94
CA ILE A 8 -23.64 3.21 -36.30
C ILE A 8 -22.58 2.88 -37.36
N SER A 9 -21.84 3.90 -37.78
CA SER A 9 -20.82 3.76 -38.81
C SER A 9 -19.81 2.70 -38.37
N ILE A 10 -19.41 1.83 -39.28
CA ILE A 10 -18.40 0.79 -39.03
C ILE A 10 -17.12 1.40 -38.43
N ASN A 11 -16.75 2.62 -38.85
CA ASN A 11 -15.63 3.36 -38.26
C ASN A 11 -15.82 3.61 -36.75
N THR A 12 -17.03 3.92 -36.31
CA THR A 12 -17.32 4.15 -34.88
C THR A 12 -17.14 2.86 -34.07
N ILE A 13 -17.56 1.72 -34.63
CA ILE A 13 -17.39 0.41 -34.00
C ILE A 13 -15.90 0.07 -33.87
N ILE A 14 -15.12 0.30 -34.93
CA ILE A 14 -13.67 0.04 -34.95
C ILE A 14 -12.96 0.92 -33.90
N VAL A 15 -13.26 2.22 -33.86
CA VAL A 15 -12.66 3.15 -32.89
C VAL A 15 -13.03 2.75 -31.46
N ALA A 16 -14.29 2.39 -31.20
CA ALA A 16 -14.73 1.93 -29.88
C ALA A 16 -13.99 0.66 -29.43
N ALA A 17 -13.80 -0.30 -30.34
CA ALA A 17 -13.07 -1.53 -30.04
C ALA A 17 -11.59 -1.27 -29.71
N ILE A 18 -10.92 -0.40 -30.47
CA ILE A 18 -9.50 -0.04 -30.22
C ILE A 18 -9.37 0.69 -28.89
N ALA A 19 -10.25 1.66 -28.60
CA ALA A 19 -10.23 2.40 -27.35
C ALA A 19 -10.40 1.46 -26.14
N LEU A 20 -11.32 0.49 -26.24
CA LEU A 20 -11.55 -0.49 -25.19
C LEU A 20 -10.33 -1.41 -25.01
N ALA A 21 -9.73 -1.89 -26.10
CA ALA A 21 -8.54 -2.73 -26.04
C ALA A 21 -7.36 -2.01 -25.35
N VAL A 22 -7.10 -0.74 -25.71
CA VAL A 22 -6.05 0.07 -25.07
C VAL A 22 -6.33 0.25 -23.58
N LEU A 23 -7.58 0.53 -23.20
CA LEU A 23 -7.96 0.69 -21.80
C LEU A 23 -7.68 -0.60 -20.99
N VAL A 24 -8.03 -1.76 -21.52
CA VAL A 24 -7.75 -3.06 -20.87
C VAL A 24 -6.25 -3.28 -20.69
N VAL A 25 -5.44 -2.99 -21.72
CA VAL A 25 -3.98 -3.13 -21.64
C VAL A 25 -3.39 -2.21 -20.58
N LEU A 26 -3.80 -0.94 -20.54
CA LEU A 26 -3.38 0.01 -19.50
C LEU A 26 -3.76 -0.51 -18.11
N PHE A 27 -5.00 -0.99 -17.95
CA PHE A 27 -5.48 -1.52 -16.67
C PHE A 27 -4.64 -2.72 -16.19
N MET A 28 -4.27 -3.64 -17.09
CA MET A 28 -3.41 -4.77 -16.76
C MET A 28 -2.01 -4.34 -16.32
N ILE A 29 -1.39 -3.39 -17.03
CA ILE A 29 -0.06 -2.88 -16.68
C ILE A 29 -0.09 -2.17 -15.33
N PHE A 30 -1.06 -1.27 -15.14
CA PHE A 30 -1.21 -0.54 -13.88
C PHE A 30 -1.47 -1.51 -12.72
N THR A 31 -2.37 -2.47 -12.88
CA THR A 31 -2.67 -3.46 -11.83
C THR A 31 -1.45 -4.33 -11.50
N GLY A 32 -0.70 -4.78 -12.50
CA GLY A 32 0.53 -5.56 -12.29
C GLY A 32 1.59 -4.79 -11.51
N ARG A 33 1.80 -3.51 -11.84
CA ARG A 33 2.71 -2.63 -11.10
C ARG A 33 2.22 -2.36 -9.67
N PHE A 34 0.94 -2.06 -9.48
CA PHE A 34 0.36 -1.84 -8.14
C PHE A 34 0.48 -3.05 -7.22
N LYS A 35 0.36 -4.27 -7.75
CA LYS A 35 0.56 -5.50 -6.96
C LYS A 35 2.00 -5.57 -6.42
N ILE A 36 3.00 -5.29 -7.26
CA ILE A 36 4.41 -5.30 -6.87
C ILE A 36 4.68 -4.22 -5.81
N PHE A 37 4.11 -3.02 -5.96
CA PHE A 37 4.20 -1.98 -4.94
C PHE A 37 3.51 -2.38 -3.63
N SER A 38 2.32 -3.00 -3.70
CA SER A 38 1.60 -3.46 -2.51
C SER A 38 2.35 -4.59 -1.77
N GLU A 39 2.98 -5.52 -2.50
CA GLU A 39 3.83 -6.56 -1.91
C GLU A 39 5.07 -5.97 -1.23
N GLY A 40 5.75 -5.01 -1.85
CA GLY A 40 6.87 -4.29 -1.21
C GLY A 40 6.46 -3.51 0.06
N ILE A 41 5.22 -3.00 0.10
CA ILE A 41 4.66 -2.37 1.31
C ILE A 41 4.31 -3.41 2.38
N LYS A 42 3.85 -4.61 2.01
CA LYS A 42 3.58 -5.71 2.97
C LYS A 42 4.87 -6.28 3.59
N GLU A 43 5.95 -6.40 2.83
CA GLU A 43 7.28 -6.71 3.42
C GLU A 43 7.85 -5.52 4.22
N SER A 44 7.32 -4.32 3.98
CA SER A 44 7.49 -3.16 4.85
C SER A 44 6.42 -3.12 5.94
N SER A 45 5.95 -4.29 6.41
CA SER A 45 5.40 -4.43 7.75
C SER A 45 6.26 -3.55 8.67
N LEU A 46 5.61 -2.52 9.23
CA LEU A 46 6.23 -1.62 10.18
C LEU A 46 6.72 -2.51 11.31
N ASN A 47 7.99 -2.87 11.24
CA ASN A 47 8.67 -3.49 12.34
C ASN A 47 8.98 -2.36 13.30
N CYS A 48 8.74 -2.61 14.58
CA CYS A 48 8.99 -1.62 15.63
C CYS A 48 10.39 -1.00 15.49
N ASP A 49 11.39 -1.82 15.15
CA ASP A 49 12.75 -1.38 14.87
C ASP A 49 12.89 -0.37 13.72
N LYS A 50 12.21 -0.60 12.58
CA LYS A 50 12.24 0.32 11.43
C LYS A 50 11.55 1.64 11.76
N ALA A 51 10.44 1.59 12.49
CA ALA A 51 9.74 2.79 12.93
C ALA A 51 10.61 3.60 13.90
N CYS A 52 11.22 2.94 14.90
CA CYS A 52 12.11 3.59 15.84
C CYS A 52 13.32 4.23 15.16
N LYS A 53 13.92 3.57 14.16
CA LYS A 53 14.99 4.14 13.34
C LYS A 53 14.55 5.35 12.52
N ALA A 54 13.33 5.35 11.99
CA ALA A 54 12.79 6.49 11.24
C ALA A 54 12.59 7.74 12.12
N VAL A 55 12.30 7.58 13.41
CA VAL A 55 12.22 8.68 14.39
C VAL A 55 13.55 9.00 15.09
N GLY A 56 14.65 8.32 14.72
CA GLY A 56 16.01 8.64 15.22
C GLY A 56 16.47 7.85 16.44
N TYR A 57 15.85 6.70 16.73
CA TYR A 57 16.22 5.78 17.80
C TYR A 57 16.99 4.56 17.26
N LEU A 58 17.85 3.94 18.07
CA LEU A 58 18.73 2.85 17.61
C LEU A 58 18.01 1.51 17.46
N GLU A 59 17.10 1.20 18.38
CA GLU A 59 16.43 -0.09 18.45
C GLU A 59 14.97 0.07 18.90
N GLY A 60 14.09 -0.76 18.32
CA GLY A 60 12.69 -0.86 18.68
C GLY A 60 12.33 -2.27 19.15
N SER A 61 11.73 -2.39 20.34
CA SER A 61 11.32 -3.68 20.91
C SER A 61 9.80 -3.76 21.06
N LYS A 62 9.23 -4.95 20.79
CA LYS A 62 7.82 -5.25 21.06
C LYS A 62 7.69 -5.63 22.54
N GLN A 63 6.99 -4.84 23.35
CA GLN A 63 6.75 -5.15 24.77
C GLN A 63 5.33 -4.72 25.17
N GLY A 64 4.73 -5.40 26.16
CA GLY A 64 3.41 -5.03 26.69
C GLY A 64 3.41 -3.69 27.46
N SER A 65 4.58 -3.21 27.86
CA SER A 65 4.76 -1.88 28.47
C SER A 65 6.17 -1.38 28.21
N CYS A 66 6.30 -0.08 27.93
CA CYS A 66 7.61 0.57 27.77
C CYS A 66 8.14 0.97 29.15
N PHE A 67 9.41 0.67 29.42
CA PHE A 67 10.01 0.89 30.73
C PHE A 67 11.12 1.95 30.65
N GLY A 68 11.24 2.81 31.67
CA GLY A 68 12.31 3.80 31.75
C GLY A 68 12.10 4.99 30.81
N ASN A 69 13.11 5.30 29.98
CA ASN A 69 13.12 6.43 29.04
C ASN A 69 12.69 6.03 27.62
N ASP A 70 12.07 4.87 27.47
CA ASP A 70 11.62 4.37 26.17
C ASP A 70 10.45 5.20 25.64
N VAL A 71 10.47 5.52 24.34
CA VAL A 71 9.41 6.29 23.69
C VAL A 71 8.47 5.36 22.94
N GLU A 72 7.16 5.50 23.17
CA GLU A 72 6.12 4.76 22.45
C GLU A 72 6.03 5.27 21.01
N ALA A 73 6.32 4.40 20.04
CA ALA A 73 6.18 4.76 18.62
C ALA A 73 4.69 4.78 18.23
N PRO A 74 4.17 5.90 17.69
CA PRO A 74 2.79 5.95 17.23
C PRO A 74 2.64 5.12 15.94
N GLY A 75 1.77 4.11 15.97
CA GLY A 75 1.49 3.30 14.79
C GLY A 75 0.78 1.98 15.11
N LYS A 76 0.19 1.36 14.09
CA LYS A 76 -0.26 -0.04 14.14
C LYS A 76 0.81 -0.90 13.50
N PHE A 77 1.36 -1.82 14.28
CA PHE A 77 2.42 -2.72 13.85
C PHE A 77 1.84 -4.11 13.62
N GLU A 78 2.25 -4.80 12.56
CA GLU A 78 1.75 -6.14 12.27
C GLU A 78 2.34 -7.18 13.25
N GLY A 79 1.49 -8.10 13.71
CA GLY A 79 1.88 -9.13 14.68
C GLY A 79 2.10 -8.59 16.11
N PHE A 80 1.32 -7.61 16.52
CA PHE A 80 1.19 -7.17 17.91
C PHE A 80 -0.16 -7.65 18.45
N SER A 81 -0.18 -8.27 19.63
CA SER A 81 -1.43 -8.67 20.29
C SER A 81 -2.14 -7.43 20.87
N GLU A 82 -3.43 -7.55 21.21
CA GLU A 82 -4.16 -6.49 21.90
C GLU A 82 -3.44 -6.12 23.21
N GLY A 83 -2.71 -5.01 23.21
CA GLY A 83 -1.95 -4.51 24.36
C GLY A 83 -0.44 -4.40 24.18
N ASP A 84 0.13 -4.98 23.12
CA ASP A 84 1.55 -4.80 22.84
C ASP A 84 1.82 -3.39 22.28
N LYS A 85 2.86 -2.72 22.79
CA LYS A 85 3.31 -1.40 22.35
C LYS A 85 4.71 -1.47 21.75
N CYS A 86 4.99 -0.62 20.79
CA CYS A 86 6.34 -0.48 20.23
C CYS A 86 7.13 0.53 21.06
N CYS A 87 8.20 0.04 21.71
CA CYS A 87 9.04 0.84 22.58
C CYS A 87 10.39 1.10 21.91
N CYS A 88 10.70 2.38 21.69
CA CYS A 88 11.96 2.84 21.12
C CYS A 88 12.96 3.18 22.21
N LYS A 89 14.14 2.56 22.19
CA LYS A 89 15.22 2.86 23.14
C LYS A 89 16.02 4.09 22.68
N PRO A 90 16.17 5.12 23.53
CA PRO A 90 17.04 6.24 23.23
C PRO A 90 18.50 5.77 23.10
N SER A 91 19.18 6.23 22.06
CA SER A 91 20.63 6.04 21.92
C SER A 91 21.34 6.59 23.16
N PRO A 92 22.23 5.84 23.83
CA PRO A 92 23.23 6.49 24.65
C PRO A 92 24.05 7.37 23.70
N ARG A 93 24.06 8.68 23.96
CA ARG A 93 25.01 9.60 23.29
C ARG A 93 26.39 9.41 23.90
#